data_AF-A0A496AQE9-F1
#
_entry.id   AF-A0A496AQE9-F1
#
_cell.length_a   1.000
_cell.length_b   1.000
_cell.length_c   1.000
_cell.angle_alpha   90.00
_cell.angle_beta   90.00
_cell.angle_gamma   90.00
#
_symmetry.space_group_name_H-M   'P 1'
#
loop_
_entity.id
_entity.type
_entity.pdbx_description
1 polymer ?
#
loop_
_entity_poly.entity_id
_entity_poly.type
_entity_poly.pdbx_seq_one_letter_code
_entity_poly.pdbx_strand_id
1 'polypeptide(L)'
;MKTRNTISILSITLLICLSTLFIIDSHGESDEVDIWQTWIDEQTDNILKTTQALNDEELNERRATISNIFTLLADELKKHMSSPPKSEKEKLSEEIQKKIINITTDEILTPDSLQKHIKDTVIPKVIVSDGFDVSKTYPPIHVETHTGVDSFDIKKLLDKEGKDHIEKAVDYDVSVHTQIMKDIIEGEDDSLPKNVEQNVKALRDAYDTHYDKKLENYSRDVNHKKDGESILSYKIPLPIEEVDKKYPRDEWIQMLLDEGIRINSFSQYRAYLLQRDSLIQIEKNPKMWSSGLFKIDPTEDWETYKKAYIDRKVLTLNPTISYKIEKNILVNDEIKKEIQKLLSNTEESADEINDKVIKLVKELKIDALPHESMNVKKFLYGPYSITKPSEESESIDVLKKKIDKLSRQVERLNRKLSRIQSELKSE
;
A
#
# COMPACT_ATOMS: atom_id res chain seq x y z
N MET A 1 22.67 -32.23 36.39
CA MET A 1 21.22 -32.44 36.65
C MET A 1 20.78 -31.51 37.78
N LYS A 2 20.15 -30.37 37.46
CA LYS A 2 19.22 -29.57 38.31
C LYS A 2 19.05 -28.16 37.70
N THR A 3 18.21 -28.03 36.68
CA THR A 3 17.72 -26.73 36.16
C THR A 3 16.40 -26.89 35.36
N ARG A 4 15.59 -27.91 35.63
CA ARG A 4 14.29 -28.12 34.94
C ARG A 4 13.04 -27.78 35.77
N ASN A 5 13.17 -27.31 37.01
CA ASN A 5 12.01 -27.08 37.89
C ASN A 5 11.71 -25.59 38.20
N THR A 6 12.49 -24.63 37.70
CA THR A 6 12.24 -23.20 37.97
C THR A 6 11.26 -22.55 36.99
N ILE A 7 11.11 -23.08 35.77
CA ILE A 7 10.20 -22.50 34.78
C ILE A 7 8.72 -22.80 35.09
N SER A 8 8.41 -23.98 35.65
CA SER A 8 7.02 -24.32 36.02
C SER A 8 6.48 -23.55 37.21
N ILE A 9 7.33 -23.07 38.12
CA ILE A 9 6.88 -22.33 39.31
C ILE A 9 6.50 -20.89 38.91
N LEU A 10 7.25 -20.25 38.00
CA LEU A 10 6.96 -18.91 37.50
C LEU A 10 5.66 -18.83 36.69
N SER A 11 5.35 -19.86 35.88
CA SER A 11 4.10 -19.89 35.12
C SER A 11 2.85 -20.07 35.99
N ILE A 12 2.96 -20.80 37.11
CA ILE A 12 1.85 -21.03 38.04
C ILE A 12 1.65 -19.80 38.94
N THR A 13 2.71 -19.09 39.33
CA THR A 13 2.58 -17.84 40.09
C THR A 13 1.97 -16.71 39.24
N LEU A 14 2.28 -16.65 37.94
CA LEU A 14 1.66 -15.69 37.02
C LEU A 14 0.16 -15.95 36.83
N LEU A 15 -0.26 -17.22 36.80
CA LEU A 15 -1.68 -17.59 36.68
C LEU A 15 -2.49 -17.33 37.96
N ILE A 16 -1.86 -17.35 39.13
CA ILE A 16 -2.51 -17.06 40.42
C ILE A 16 -2.62 -15.54 40.65
N CYS A 17 -1.71 -14.72 40.12
CA CYS A 17 -1.83 -13.26 40.18
C CYS A 17 -2.91 -12.70 39.23
N LEU A 18 -3.26 -13.42 38.16
CA LEU A 18 -4.31 -13.01 37.23
C LEU A 18 -5.73 -13.33 37.71
N SER A 19 -5.90 -14.26 38.67
CA SER A 19 -7.22 -14.62 39.21
C SER A 19 -7.69 -13.75 40.38
N THR A 20 -6.80 -12.96 40.99
CA THR A 20 -7.14 -12.06 42.10
C THR A 20 -7.61 -10.66 41.69
N LEU A 21 -7.63 -10.34 40.39
CA LEU A 21 -8.10 -9.05 39.88
C LEU A 21 -9.59 -8.99 39.54
N PHE A 22 -10.35 -10.07 39.80
CA PHE A 22 -11.78 -10.16 39.46
C PHE A 22 -12.76 -9.96 40.63
N ILE A 23 -12.33 -9.32 41.72
CA ILE A 23 -13.25 -8.87 42.76
C ILE A 23 -13.01 -7.38 43.02
N ILE A 24 -13.66 -6.54 42.22
CA ILE A 24 -14.05 -5.20 42.66
C ILE A 24 -15.57 -5.20 42.76
N ASP A 25 -15.98 -5.41 44.00
CA ASP A 25 -17.29 -5.14 44.55
C ASP A 25 -17.62 -3.67 44.28
N SER A 26 -18.76 -3.43 43.64
CA SER A 26 -19.33 -2.11 43.50
C SER A 26 -19.77 -1.65 44.89
N HIS A 27 -19.17 -0.62 45.48
CA HIS A 27 -19.81 0.29 46.46
C HIS A 27 -18.84 1.42 46.85
N GLY A 28 -19.30 2.67 46.70
CA GLY A 28 -18.67 3.87 47.25
C GLY A 28 -18.42 4.93 46.19
N GLU A 29 -18.92 6.14 46.42
CA GLU A 29 -18.66 7.37 45.66
C GLU A 29 -17.19 7.44 45.22
N SER A 30 -16.91 7.02 43.99
CA SER A 30 -15.56 6.96 43.44
C SER A 30 -15.28 8.26 42.71
N ASP A 31 -14.18 8.92 43.07
CA ASP A 31 -13.45 9.79 42.14
C ASP A 31 -13.47 9.10 40.78
N GLU A 32 -14.08 9.72 39.78
CA GLU A 32 -14.28 9.13 38.45
C GLU A 32 -12.90 8.86 37.85
N VAL A 33 -12.42 7.64 38.03
CA VAL A 33 -11.09 7.21 37.57
C VAL A 33 -11.07 7.39 36.06
N ASP A 34 -10.19 8.27 35.57
CA ASP A 34 -10.02 8.47 34.13
C ASP A 34 -9.56 7.15 33.50
N ILE A 35 -10.51 6.49 32.81
CA ILE A 35 -10.30 5.21 32.15
C ILE A 35 -9.15 5.27 31.14
N TRP A 36 -8.88 6.44 30.56
CA TRP A 36 -7.78 6.62 29.63
C TRP A 36 -6.44 6.76 30.36
N GLN A 37 -6.41 7.43 31.52
CA GLN A 37 -5.20 7.50 32.34
C GLN A 37 -4.80 6.11 32.83
N THR A 38 -5.78 5.32 33.26
CA THR A 38 -5.56 3.92 33.67
C THR A 38 -4.97 3.09 32.52
N TRP A 39 -5.49 3.27 31.29
CA TRP A 39 -4.96 2.60 30.11
C TRP A 39 -3.52 3.05 29.78
N ILE A 40 -3.23 4.35 29.84
CA ILE A 40 -1.88 4.91 29.62
C ILE A 40 -0.89 4.29 30.61
N ASP A 41 -1.25 4.23 31.90
CA ASP A 41 -0.39 3.69 32.95
C ASP A 41 -0.14 2.19 32.75
N GLU A 42 -1.19 1.41 32.42
CA GLU A 42 -1.08 -0.02 32.15
C GLU A 42 -0.16 -0.30 30.95
N GLN A 43 -0.33 0.42 29.84
CA GLN A 43 0.52 0.24 28.65
C GLN A 43 1.97 0.65 28.93
N THR A 44 2.17 1.73 29.69
CA THR A 44 3.50 2.19 30.11
C THR A 44 4.20 1.14 30.95
N ASP A 45 3.53 0.59 31.96
CA ASP A 45 4.09 -0.46 32.81
C ASP A 45 4.35 -1.76 32.04
N ASN A 46 3.50 -2.11 31.07
CA ASN A 46 3.73 -3.30 30.23
C ASN A 46 4.99 -3.18 29.40
N ILE A 47 5.28 -2.01 28.82
CA ILE A 47 6.54 -1.78 28.10
C ILE A 47 7.73 -1.81 29.07
N LEU A 48 7.63 -1.14 30.22
CA LEU A 48 8.72 -1.10 31.20
C LEU A 48 9.07 -2.50 31.75
N LYS A 49 8.11 -3.42 31.86
CA LYS A 49 8.38 -4.83 32.24
C LYS A 49 9.23 -5.59 31.21
N THR A 50 9.22 -5.15 29.95
CA THR A 50 10.00 -5.79 28.87
C THR A 50 11.41 -5.26 28.72
N THR A 51 11.71 -4.08 29.28
CA THR A 51 13.06 -3.53 29.26
C THR A 51 13.93 -4.18 30.35
N GLN A 52 15.16 -4.55 29.99
CA GLN A 52 16.15 -5.10 30.93
C GLN A 52 16.42 -4.16 32.11
N ALA A 53 16.99 -4.68 33.21
CA ALA A 53 17.19 -3.97 34.46
C ALA A 53 17.92 -2.62 34.28
N LEU A 54 17.13 -1.53 34.24
CA LEU A 54 17.59 -0.15 34.33
C LEU A 54 17.75 0.22 35.81
N ASN A 55 18.58 1.23 36.10
CA ASN A 55 18.57 1.83 37.43
C ASN A 55 17.30 2.70 37.63
N ASP A 56 16.99 3.07 38.88
CA ASP A 56 15.75 3.78 39.21
C ASP A 56 15.63 5.15 38.50
N GLU A 57 16.75 5.81 38.22
CA GLU A 57 16.78 7.11 37.54
C GLU A 57 16.43 6.96 36.05
N GLU A 58 17.09 6.02 35.36
CA GLU A 58 16.80 5.66 33.96
C GLU A 58 15.38 5.12 33.79
N LEU A 59 14.89 4.33 34.75
CA LEU A 59 13.53 3.79 34.74
C LEU A 59 12.49 4.92 34.80
N ASN A 60 12.70 5.92 35.65
CA ASN A 60 11.79 7.05 35.80
C ASN A 60 11.78 7.96 34.56
N GLU A 61 12.95 8.25 33.97
CA GLU A 61 13.04 9.02 32.73
C GLU A 61 12.35 8.29 31.56
N ARG A 62 12.54 6.97 31.48
CA ARG A 62 11.93 6.14 30.44
C ARG A 62 10.43 6.00 30.65
N ARG A 63 9.96 5.88 31.90
CA ARG A 63 8.53 5.90 32.26
C ARG A 63 7.85 7.20 31.82
N ALA A 64 8.46 8.35 32.10
CA ALA A 64 7.91 9.64 31.69
C ALA A 64 7.83 9.76 30.15
N THR A 65 8.87 9.31 29.44
CA THR A 65 8.91 9.32 27.98
C THR A 65 7.80 8.43 27.39
N ILE A 66 7.72 7.16 27.81
CA ILE A 66 6.72 6.20 27.32
C ILE A 66 5.30 6.67 27.66
N SER A 67 5.08 7.20 28.87
CA SER A 67 3.79 7.75 29.29
C SER A 67 3.36 8.89 28.35
N ASN A 68 4.26 9.84 28.03
CA ASN A 68 3.97 10.94 27.11
C ASN A 68 3.60 10.45 25.69
N ILE A 69 4.27 9.39 25.20
CA ILE A 69 3.91 8.75 23.93
C ILE A 69 2.47 8.22 23.95
N PHE A 70 2.10 7.52 25.03
CA PHE A 70 0.75 6.98 25.18
C PHE A 70 -0.30 8.06 25.44
N THR A 71 0.05 9.17 26.09
CA THR A 71 -0.84 10.34 26.20
C THR A 71 -1.17 10.93 24.83
N LEU A 72 -0.17 11.16 23.97
CA LEU A 72 -0.39 11.67 22.62
C LEU A 72 -1.24 10.71 21.78
N LEU A 73 -1.01 9.40 21.93
CA LEU A 73 -1.80 8.38 21.27
C LEU A 73 -3.25 8.35 21.79
N ALA A 74 -3.45 8.45 23.10
CA ALA A 74 -4.76 8.49 23.73
C ALA A 74 -5.56 9.72 23.29
N ASP A 75 -4.96 10.90 23.25
CA ASP A 75 -5.60 12.14 22.80
C ASP A 75 -6.07 12.05 21.34
N GLU A 76 -5.30 11.37 20.50
CA GLU A 76 -5.67 11.15 19.11
C GLU A 76 -6.77 10.07 18.98
N LEU A 77 -6.68 8.97 19.73
CA LEU A 77 -7.71 7.92 19.75
C LEU A 77 -9.05 8.43 20.31
N LYS A 78 -9.04 9.30 21.33
CA LYS A 78 -10.22 9.96 21.89
C LYS A 78 -11.04 10.72 20.83
N LYS A 79 -10.43 11.13 19.70
CA LYS A 79 -11.15 11.75 18.57
C LYS A 79 -12.02 10.77 17.79
N HIS A 80 -11.73 9.48 17.90
CA HIS A 80 -12.35 8.41 17.10
C HIS A 80 -13.12 7.39 17.95
N MET A 81 -12.84 7.28 19.25
CA MET A 81 -13.51 6.35 20.16
C MET A 81 -13.74 6.96 21.56
N SER A 82 -14.85 6.58 22.19
CA SER A 82 -15.26 7.08 23.51
C SER A 82 -14.63 6.34 24.69
N SER A 83 -13.91 5.23 24.44
CA SER A 83 -13.27 4.42 25.49
C SER A 83 -11.97 3.80 24.95
N PRO A 84 -10.96 3.56 25.81
CA PRO A 84 -9.71 2.96 25.39
C PRO A 84 -9.92 1.55 24.82
N PRO A 85 -9.07 1.11 23.87
CA PRO A 85 -9.14 -0.24 23.33
C PRO A 85 -8.89 -1.26 24.44
N LYS A 86 -9.84 -2.18 24.63
CA LYS A 86 -9.71 -3.28 25.59
C LYS A 86 -8.48 -4.13 25.25
N SER A 87 -7.67 -4.46 26.25
CA SER A 87 -6.43 -5.23 26.13
C SER A 87 -6.61 -6.62 25.48
N GLU A 88 -7.84 -7.16 25.45
CA GLU A 88 -8.17 -8.42 24.78
C GLU A 88 -8.16 -8.37 23.24
N LYS A 89 -8.01 -7.19 22.61
CA LYS A 89 -7.70 -7.09 21.16
C LYS A 89 -6.17 -7.21 20.96
N GLU A 90 -5.62 -8.38 21.27
CA GLU A 90 -4.18 -8.71 21.34
C GLU A 90 -3.38 -8.20 20.14
N LYS A 91 -3.89 -8.30 18.91
CA LYS A 91 -3.08 -8.03 17.71
C LYS A 91 -2.70 -6.57 17.51
N LEU A 92 -3.59 -5.63 17.83
CA LEU A 92 -3.34 -4.21 17.59
C LEU A 92 -2.49 -3.60 18.71
N SER A 93 -2.77 -3.98 19.96
CA SER A 93 -1.96 -3.60 21.12
C SER A 93 -0.54 -4.15 20.98
N GLU A 94 -0.37 -5.41 20.57
CA GLU A 94 0.96 -5.97 20.30
C GLU A 94 1.71 -5.29 19.15
N GLU A 95 1.05 -4.95 18.04
CA GLU A 95 1.72 -4.28 16.90
C GLU A 95 2.18 -2.86 17.30
N ILE A 96 1.35 -2.14 18.06
CA ILE A 96 1.69 -0.82 18.59
C ILE A 96 2.84 -0.95 19.61
N GLN A 97 2.75 -1.88 20.55
CA GLN A 97 3.80 -2.13 21.55
C GLN A 97 5.13 -2.51 20.89
N LYS A 98 5.14 -3.45 19.93
CA LYS A 98 6.35 -3.85 19.18
C LYS A 98 6.99 -2.67 18.46
N LYS A 99 6.19 -1.78 17.85
CA LYS A 99 6.71 -0.59 17.17
C LYS A 99 7.24 0.46 18.13
N ILE A 100 6.56 0.70 19.25
CA ILE A 100 7.05 1.63 20.28
C ILE A 100 8.35 1.11 20.89
N ILE A 101 8.44 -0.20 21.16
CA ILE A 101 9.68 -0.83 21.64
C ILE A 101 10.83 -0.55 20.66
N ASN A 102 10.66 -0.83 19.37
CA ASN A 102 11.68 -0.56 18.34
C ASN A 102 12.05 0.94 18.24
N ILE A 103 11.08 1.84 18.41
CA ILE A 103 11.33 3.29 18.43
C ILE A 103 12.19 3.67 19.64
N THR A 104 11.88 3.12 20.82
CA THR A 104 12.58 3.44 22.08
C THR A 104 13.95 2.78 22.21
N THR A 105 14.33 1.87 21.32
CA THR A 105 15.66 1.23 21.33
C THR A 105 16.67 1.88 20.39
N ASP A 106 16.24 2.47 19.26
CA ASP A 106 17.17 2.82 18.18
C ASP A 106 17.15 4.29 17.71
N GLU A 107 16.12 5.11 18.02
CA GLU A 107 16.08 6.52 17.58
C GLU A 107 15.44 7.48 18.60
N ILE A 108 16.11 8.60 18.90
CA ILE A 108 15.50 9.72 19.62
C ILE A 108 14.56 10.45 18.65
N LEU A 109 13.29 10.05 18.60
CA LEU A 109 12.27 10.77 17.85
C LEU A 109 11.74 11.96 18.65
N THR A 110 11.69 13.12 18.00
CA THR A 110 11.01 14.30 18.55
C THR A 110 9.49 14.05 18.62
N PRO A 111 8.77 14.69 19.57
CA PRO A 111 7.31 14.55 19.70
C PRO A 111 6.54 14.78 18.38
N ASP A 112 7.01 15.71 17.55
CA ASP A 112 6.39 16.03 16.25
C ASP A 112 6.53 14.89 15.22
N SER A 113 7.68 14.23 15.18
CA SER A 113 7.94 13.09 14.29
C SER A 113 7.07 11.89 14.66
N LEU A 114 6.89 11.66 15.96
CA LEU A 114 6.04 10.61 16.49
C LEU A 114 4.55 10.90 16.23
N GLN A 115 4.10 12.14 16.47
CA GLN A 115 2.71 12.53 16.21
C GLN A 115 2.35 12.36 14.73
N LYS A 116 3.25 12.73 13.82
CA LYS A 116 3.07 12.48 12.38
C LYS A 116 2.99 10.99 12.07
N HIS A 117 3.87 10.17 12.63
CA HIS A 117 3.88 8.73 12.37
C HIS A 117 2.61 8.02 12.89
N ILE A 118 2.12 8.40 14.08
CA ILE A 118 0.86 7.89 14.65
C ILE A 118 -0.31 8.18 13.70
N LYS A 119 -0.40 9.43 13.21
CA LYS A 119 -1.45 9.85 12.27
C LYS A 119 -1.40 9.09 10.96
N ASP A 120 -0.21 8.94 10.39
CA ASP A 120 -0.05 8.40 9.05
C ASP A 120 -0.16 6.86 9.01
N THR A 121 0.20 6.17 10.10
CA THR A 121 0.39 4.70 10.08
C THR A 121 -0.51 3.94 11.04
N VAL A 122 -0.77 4.47 12.24
CA VAL A 122 -1.42 3.71 13.32
C VAL A 122 -2.94 3.88 13.25
N ILE A 123 -3.44 5.11 13.16
CA ILE A 123 -4.88 5.40 13.13
C ILE A 123 -5.62 4.71 11.97
N PRO A 124 -5.12 4.73 10.71
CA PRO A 124 -5.85 4.11 9.60
C PRO A 124 -6.05 2.59 9.79
N LYS A 125 -5.15 1.93 10.53
CA LYS A 125 -5.28 0.50 10.86
C LYS A 125 -6.30 0.26 11.98
N VAL A 126 -6.38 1.15 12.98
CA VAL A 126 -7.32 1.05 14.11
C VAL A 126 -8.77 1.24 13.67
N ILE A 127 -9.02 2.22 12.79
CA ILE A 127 -10.38 2.53 12.29
C ILE A 127 -10.95 1.36 11.48
N VAL A 128 -10.11 0.63 10.73
CA VAL A 128 -10.53 -0.49 9.88
C VAL A 128 -10.89 -1.74 10.69
N SER A 129 -10.28 -1.96 11.87
CA SER A 129 -10.56 -3.16 12.68
C SER A 129 -11.87 -3.13 13.46
N ASP A 130 -12.49 -1.95 13.63
CA ASP A 130 -13.67 -1.77 14.49
C ASP A 130 -15.01 -1.71 13.74
N GLY A 131 -15.03 -1.96 12.42
CA GLY A 131 -16.28 -1.98 11.65
C GLY A 131 -17.04 -0.65 11.70
N PHE A 132 -16.32 0.47 11.81
CA PHE A 132 -16.88 1.80 11.96
C PHE A 132 -17.55 2.26 10.64
N ASP A 133 -18.87 2.40 10.65
CA ASP A 133 -19.66 2.90 9.51
C ASP A 133 -19.48 4.41 9.37
N VAL A 134 -18.68 4.81 8.38
CA VAL A 134 -18.29 6.19 8.08
C VAL A 134 -19.46 7.07 7.61
N SER A 135 -20.65 6.50 7.40
CA SER A 135 -21.81 7.22 6.83
C SER A 135 -22.62 8.08 7.82
N LYS A 136 -22.29 8.10 9.12
CA LYS A 136 -23.16 8.69 10.17
C LYS A 136 -22.63 9.88 10.97
N THR A 137 -21.43 10.41 10.71
CA THR A 137 -20.80 11.41 11.61
C THR A 137 -20.52 12.81 11.04
N TYR A 138 -21.17 13.23 9.95
CA TYR A 138 -21.16 14.65 9.57
C TYR A 138 -22.58 15.22 9.45
N PRO A 139 -22.93 16.31 10.15
CA PRO A 139 -24.16 17.05 9.86
C PRO A 139 -24.03 17.73 8.49
N PRO A 140 -25.15 17.95 7.77
CA PRO A 140 -25.12 18.63 6.48
C PRO A 140 -24.67 20.07 6.68
N ILE A 141 -23.51 20.42 6.11
CA ILE A 141 -23.07 21.80 6.02
C ILE A 141 -23.94 22.49 4.97
N HIS A 142 -24.94 23.25 5.40
CA HIS A 142 -25.53 24.28 4.55
C HIS A 142 -24.54 25.44 4.43
N VAL A 143 -23.92 25.57 3.26
CA VAL A 143 -23.24 26.80 2.85
C VAL A 143 -24.17 27.53 1.89
N GLU A 144 -24.71 28.66 2.33
CA GLU A 144 -25.31 29.64 1.42
C GLU A 144 -24.20 30.22 0.55
N THR A 145 -24.18 29.86 -0.73
CA THR A 145 -23.33 30.53 -1.71
C THR A 145 -24.05 31.74 -2.27
N HIS A 146 -23.55 32.93 -1.96
CA HIS A 146 -23.75 34.09 -2.83
C HIS A 146 -22.56 34.20 -3.79
N THR A 147 -22.91 34.39 -5.06
CA THR A 147 -22.07 34.55 -6.27
C THR A 147 -21.64 33.23 -6.93
N GLY A 148 -22.31 32.94 -8.04
CA GLY A 148 -22.10 31.75 -8.86
C GLY A 148 -20.91 31.88 -9.80
N VAL A 149 -20.14 30.81 -9.88
CA VAL A 149 -19.49 30.30 -11.09
C VAL A 149 -19.55 28.78 -10.98
N ASP A 150 -20.04 28.14 -12.04
CA ASP A 150 -20.39 26.73 -12.09
C ASP A 150 -19.23 25.79 -11.76
N SER A 151 -19.53 24.75 -10.97
CA SER A 151 -18.60 23.68 -10.64
C SER A 151 -18.26 22.89 -11.89
N PHE A 152 -16.97 22.81 -12.22
CA PHE A 152 -16.46 21.97 -13.29
C PHE A 152 -16.70 20.50 -12.92
N ASP A 153 -17.55 19.84 -13.71
CA ASP A 153 -18.07 18.50 -13.45
C ASP A 153 -17.04 17.43 -13.81
N ILE A 154 -16.22 17.01 -12.83
CA ILE A 154 -15.16 15.98 -12.97
C ILE A 154 -15.73 14.65 -13.48
N LYS A 155 -17.05 14.41 -13.33
CA LYS A 155 -17.74 13.23 -13.87
C LYS A 155 -17.75 13.16 -15.41
N LYS A 156 -17.48 14.26 -16.11
CA LYS A 156 -17.50 14.33 -17.58
C LYS A 156 -16.17 13.96 -18.25
N LEU A 157 -15.08 13.86 -17.48
CA LEU A 157 -13.73 13.52 -17.98
C LEU A 157 -13.42 12.01 -17.95
N LEU A 158 -14.41 11.19 -17.59
CA LEU A 158 -14.38 9.74 -17.80
C LEU A 158 -15.34 9.42 -18.96
N ASP A 159 -14.94 9.82 -20.15
CA ASP A 159 -15.58 9.37 -21.38
C ASP A 159 -15.33 7.87 -21.61
N LYS A 160 -16.19 7.31 -22.45
CA LYS A 160 -16.23 5.88 -22.81
C LYS A 160 -14.87 5.37 -23.32
N GLU A 161 -14.05 6.26 -23.90
CA GLU A 161 -12.71 5.98 -24.42
C GLU A 161 -11.67 5.70 -23.32
N GLY A 162 -11.69 6.46 -22.21
CA GLY A 162 -10.81 6.20 -21.07
C GLY A 162 -11.13 4.88 -20.36
N LYS A 163 -12.42 4.50 -20.33
CA LYS A 163 -12.85 3.20 -19.79
C LYS A 163 -12.46 2.04 -20.70
N ASP A 164 -12.66 2.17 -22.02
CA ASP A 164 -12.27 1.17 -23.01
C ASP A 164 -10.74 0.94 -23.06
N HIS A 165 -9.92 1.96 -22.76
CA HIS A 165 -8.47 1.81 -22.70
C HIS A 165 -7.96 1.14 -21.42
N ILE A 166 -8.57 1.43 -20.27
CA ILE A 166 -8.23 0.74 -19.00
C ILE A 166 -8.74 -0.71 -19.03
N GLU A 167 -9.92 -0.95 -19.59
CA GLU A 167 -10.49 -2.30 -19.73
C GLU A 167 -9.76 -3.14 -20.80
N LYS A 168 -9.10 -2.50 -21.79
CA LYS A 168 -8.14 -3.15 -22.70
C LYS A 168 -6.74 -3.35 -22.10
N ALA A 169 -6.33 -2.52 -21.14
CA ALA A 169 -4.99 -2.57 -20.53
C ALA A 169 -4.90 -3.48 -19.30
N VAL A 170 -6.02 -3.80 -18.65
CA VAL A 170 -6.11 -4.94 -17.73
C VAL A 170 -6.11 -6.20 -18.59
N ASP A 171 -4.90 -6.73 -18.81
CA ASP A 171 -4.61 -7.87 -19.66
C ASP A 171 -5.67 -8.98 -19.57
N TYR A 172 -6.11 -9.44 -20.74
CA TYR A 172 -6.96 -10.62 -20.91
C TYR A 172 -6.48 -11.86 -20.13
N ASP A 173 -5.18 -11.93 -19.83
CA ASP A 173 -4.56 -12.97 -19.00
C ASP A 173 -4.94 -12.88 -17.51
N VAL A 174 -5.14 -11.67 -16.98
CA VAL A 174 -5.77 -11.46 -15.67
C VAL A 174 -7.22 -11.92 -15.74
N SER A 175 -7.97 -11.60 -16.80
CA SER A 175 -9.39 -11.98 -16.93
C SER A 175 -9.62 -13.51 -16.94
N VAL A 176 -8.87 -14.28 -17.73
CA VAL A 176 -9.02 -15.76 -17.77
C VAL A 176 -8.61 -16.37 -16.43
N HIS A 177 -7.51 -15.92 -15.84
CA HIS A 177 -7.03 -16.42 -14.55
C HIS A 177 -7.96 -16.04 -13.40
N THR A 178 -8.44 -14.80 -13.36
CA THR A 178 -9.43 -14.31 -12.41
C THR A 178 -10.74 -15.07 -12.52
N GLN A 179 -11.19 -15.41 -13.74
CA GLN A 179 -12.39 -16.24 -13.90
C GLN A 179 -12.15 -17.68 -13.43
N ILE A 180 -10.99 -18.30 -13.75
CA ILE A 180 -10.62 -19.61 -13.19
C ILE A 180 -10.62 -19.56 -11.67
N MET A 181 -10.03 -18.53 -11.07
CA MET A 181 -10.00 -18.33 -9.62
C MET A 181 -11.39 -18.10 -9.03
N LYS A 182 -12.23 -17.31 -9.69
CA LYS A 182 -13.61 -17.07 -9.28
C LYS A 182 -14.41 -18.38 -9.28
N ASP A 183 -14.30 -19.17 -10.34
CA ASP A 183 -15.01 -20.46 -10.43
C ASP A 183 -14.44 -21.51 -9.47
N ILE A 184 -13.16 -21.37 -9.06
CA ILE A 184 -12.56 -22.17 -7.99
C ILE A 184 -13.15 -21.77 -6.64
N ILE A 185 -13.22 -20.47 -6.35
CA ILE A 185 -13.69 -19.92 -5.07
C ILE A 185 -15.21 -20.12 -4.88
N GLU A 186 -16.03 -19.88 -5.92
CA GLU A 186 -17.49 -19.99 -5.85
C GLU A 186 -17.99 -21.44 -5.69
N GLY A 187 -17.11 -22.42 -5.83
CA GLY A 187 -17.41 -23.84 -5.67
C GLY A 187 -16.75 -24.50 -4.45
N GLU A 188 -16.18 -23.71 -3.53
CA GLU A 188 -15.46 -24.19 -2.35
C GLU A 188 -16.42 -24.85 -1.35
N ASP A 189 -16.13 -26.10 -1.01
CA ASP A 189 -16.85 -26.83 0.03
C ASP A 189 -16.28 -26.42 1.38
N ASP A 190 -16.98 -25.52 2.09
CA ASP A 190 -16.58 -25.02 3.40
C ASP A 190 -16.39 -26.10 4.47
N SER A 191 -16.85 -27.34 4.20
CA SER A 191 -16.63 -28.48 5.09
C SER A 191 -15.20 -29.04 5.04
N LEU A 192 -14.39 -28.64 4.04
CA LEU A 192 -13.02 -29.10 3.91
C LEU A 192 -12.09 -28.46 4.94
N PRO A 193 -11.10 -29.21 5.47
CA PRO A 193 -10.19 -28.69 6.47
C PRO A 193 -9.38 -27.51 5.92
N LYS A 194 -9.29 -26.44 6.71
CA LYS A 194 -8.46 -25.26 6.45
C LYS A 194 -7.17 -25.37 7.25
N ASN A 195 -6.07 -24.82 6.75
CA ASN A 195 -4.75 -24.84 7.39
C ASN A 195 -4.22 -26.27 7.67
N VAL A 196 -4.35 -27.16 6.69
CA VAL A 196 -3.77 -28.51 6.74
C VAL A 196 -2.26 -28.42 6.96
N GLU A 197 -1.67 -29.45 7.56
CA GLU A 197 -0.21 -29.55 7.70
C GLU A 197 0.49 -29.41 6.34
N GLN A 198 1.56 -28.62 6.27
CA GLN A 198 2.20 -28.22 5.02
C GLN A 198 3.23 -29.26 4.58
N ASN A 199 2.77 -30.48 4.30
CA ASN A 199 3.55 -31.55 3.68
C ASN A 199 2.71 -32.28 2.63
N VAL A 200 3.38 -32.94 1.67
CA VAL A 200 2.73 -33.61 0.53
C VAL A 200 1.64 -34.57 0.98
N LYS A 201 1.96 -35.47 1.93
CA LYS A 201 1.04 -36.50 2.39
C LYS A 201 -0.23 -35.90 3.00
N ALA A 202 -0.09 -34.93 3.91
CA ALA A 202 -1.22 -34.31 4.59
C ALA A 202 -2.13 -33.55 3.62
N LEU A 203 -1.56 -32.80 2.67
CA LEU A 203 -2.34 -32.08 1.66
C LEU A 203 -3.10 -33.04 0.74
N ARG A 204 -2.47 -34.15 0.32
CA ARG A 204 -3.12 -35.18 -0.48
C ARG A 204 -4.24 -35.88 0.27
N ASP A 205 -3.97 -36.34 1.49
CA ASP A 205 -4.97 -37.00 2.36
C ASP A 205 -6.18 -36.09 2.59
N ALA A 206 -5.97 -34.76 2.70
CA ALA A 206 -7.05 -33.80 2.90
C ALA A 206 -7.86 -33.49 1.63
N TYR A 207 -7.23 -33.47 0.45
CA TYR A 207 -7.82 -32.80 -0.73
C TYR A 207 -7.94 -33.66 -2.00
N ASP A 208 -7.18 -34.75 -2.16
CA ASP A 208 -7.13 -35.50 -3.43
C ASP A 208 -8.49 -36.06 -3.86
N THR A 209 -9.22 -36.70 -2.95
CA THR A 209 -10.55 -37.26 -3.26
C THR A 209 -11.51 -36.20 -3.78
N HIS A 210 -11.48 -34.99 -3.20
CA HIS A 210 -12.32 -33.88 -3.64
C HIS A 210 -11.82 -33.28 -4.95
N TYR A 211 -10.50 -33.20 -5.13
CA TYR A 211 -9.87 -32.72 -6.35
C TYR A 211 -10.25 -33.60 -7.55
N ASP A 212 -10.03 -34.92 -7.46
CA ASP A 212 -10.29 -35.86 -8.55
C ASP A 212 -11.78 -35.85 -8.93
N LYS A 213 -12.69 -35.87 -7.95
CA LYS A 213 -14.15 -35.77 -8.18
C LYS A 213 -14.56 -34.46 -8.88
N LYS A 214 -13.95 -33.34 -8.51
CA LYS A 214 -14.22 -32.04 -9.18
C LYS A 214 -13.65 -32.02 -10.60
N LEU A 215 -12.52 -32.70 -10.83
CA LEU A 215 -11.86 -32.77 -12.14
C LEU A 215 -12.71 -33.50 -13.17
N GLU A 216 -13.37 -34.60 -12.79
CA GLU A 216 -14.27 -35.39 -13.66
C GLU A 216 -15.38 -34.55 -14.31
N ASN A 217 -15.86 -33.53 -13.60
CA ASN A 217 -16.97 -32.67 -14.05
C ASN A 217 -16.49 -31.32 -14.58
N TYR A 218 -15.18 -31.06 -14.55
CA TYR A 218 -14.61 -29.81 -15.01
C TYR A 218 -14.22 -29.93 -16.48
N SER A 219 -14.61 -28.95 -17.28
CA SER A 219 -14.20 -28.86 -18.68
C SER A 219 -14.22 -27.39 -19.09
N ARG A 220 -13.11 -26.87 -19.60
CA ARG A 220 -12.99 -25.49 -20.08
C ARG A 220 -12.09 -25.42 -21.28
N ASP A 221 -12.50 -24.64 -22.27
CA ASP A 221 -11.64 -24.21 -23.35
C ASP A 221 -10.86 -22.97 -22.90
N VAL A 222 -9.54 -23.06 -22.89
CA VAL A 222 -8.62 -21.97 -22.62
C VAL A 222 -8.10 -21.48 -23.97
N ASN A 223 -8.29 -20.20 -24.25
CA ASN A 223 -7.80 -19.56 -25.46
C ASN A 223 -7.02 -18.32 -25.08
N HIS A 224 -5.71 -18.31 -25.28
CA HIS A 224 -4.86 -17.13 -25.14
C HIS A 224 -4.75 -16.43 -26.48
N LYS A 225 -5.00 -15.13 -26.47
CA LYS A 225 -4.89 -14.27 -27.65
C LYS A 225 -3.80 -13.21 -27.44
N LYS A 226 -3.05 -12.91 -28.50
CA LYS A 226 -2.13 -11.79 -28.58
C LYS A 226 -2.48 -10.98 -29.83
N ASP A 227 -2.71 -9.69 -29.67
CA ASP A 227 -3.13 -8.79 -30.76
C ASP A 227 -4.39 -9.26 -31.51
N GLY A 228 -5.30 -9.94 -30.81
CA GLY A 228 -6.54 -10.51 -31.36
C GLY A 228 -6.40 -11.89 -32.00
N GLU A 229 -5.18 -12.37 -32.26
CA GLU A 229 -4.91 -13.69 -32.81
C GLU A 229 -4.78 -14.74 -31.69
N SER A 230 -5.39 -15.91 -31.88
CA SER A 230 -5.25 -17.04 -30.95
C SER A 230 -3.84 -17.63 -31.08
N ILE A 231 -3.05 -17.52 -30.02
CA ILE A 231 -1.68 -18.05 -29.96
C ILE A 231 -1.61 -19.39 -29.24
N LEU A 232 -2.58 -19.70 -28.38
CA LEU A 232 -2.69 -20.98 -27.72
C LEU A 232 -4.16 -21.27 -27.41
N SER A 233 -4.67 -22.39 -27.88
CA SER A 233 -6.01 -22.87 -27.55
C SER A 233 -5.93 -24.33 -27.10
N TYR A 234 -6.43 -24.64 -25.91
CA TYR A 234 -6.44 -25.99 -25.36
C TYR A 234 -7.62 -26.18 -24.43
N LYS A 235 -7.97 -27.44 -24.21
CA LYS A 235 -9.02 -27.83 -23.29
C LYS A 235 -8.40 -28.31 -21.98
N ILE A 236 -8.95 -27.86 -20.85
CA ILE A 236 -8.63 -28.37 -19.51
C ILE A 236 -9.85 -29.06 -18.91
N PRO A 237 -9.67 -30.06 -18.04
CA PRO A 237 -8.37 -30.65 -17.68
C PRO A 237 -7.89 -31.61 -18.77
N LEU A 238 -6.58 -31.82 -18.82
CA LEU A 238 -5.97 -32.91 -19.56
C LEU A 238 -6.21 -34.23 -18.82
N PRO A 239 -6.09 -35.39 -19.49
CA PRO A 239 -6.13 -36.68 -18.82
C PRO A 239 -5.11 -36.72 -17.68
N ILE A 240 -5.55 -37.16 -16.50
CA ILE A 240 -4.73 -37.08 -15.29
C ILE A 240 -3.45 -37.91 -15.41
N GLU A 241 -3.51 -39.02 -16.15
CA GLU A 241 -2.37 -39.86 -16.46
C GLU A 241 -1.33 -39.14 -17.33
N GLU A 242 -1.78 -38.26 -18.24
CA GLU A 242 -0.89 -37.41 -19.03
C GLU A 242 -0.22 -36.36 -18.14
N VAL A 243 -1.00 -35.74 -17.25
CA VAL A 243 -0.50 -34.70 -16.35
C VAL A 243 0.50 -35.28 -15.35
N ASP A 244 0.14 -36.34 -14.63
CA ASP A 244 0.97 -36.94 -13.59
C ASP A 244 2.22 -37.63 -14.18
N LYS A 245 2.19 -38.06 -15.45
CA LYS A 245 3.39 -38.56 -16.13
C LYS A 245 4.44 -37.47 -16.35
N LYS A 246 4.00 -36.23 -16.60
CA LYS A 246 4.90 -35.12 -16.93
C LYS A 246 5.27 -34.27 -15.71
N TYR A 247 4.28 -34.01 -14.85
CA TYR A 247 4.40 -33.26 -13.62
C TYR A 247 3.73 -34.06 -12.49
N PRO A 248 4.42 -35.06 -11.92
CA PRO A 248 3.88 -35.89 -10.86
C PRO A 248 3.35 -35.03 -9.71
N ARG A 249 2.17 -35.39 -9.20
CA ARG A 249 1.47 -34.59 -8.18
C ARG A 249 2.31 -34.36 -6.93
N ASP A 250 2.97 -35.40 -6.45
CA ASP A 250 3.78 -35.35 -5.22
C ASP A 250 4.98 -34.41 -5.37
N GLU A 251 5.69 -34.52 -6.49
CA GLU A 251 6.84 -33.66 -6.82
C GLU A 251 6.39 -32.21 -7.01
N TRP A 252 5.23 -31.99 -7.65
CA TRP A 252 4.67 -30.66 -7.84
C TRP A 252 4.32 -29.99 -6.51
N ILE A 253 3.63 -30.71 -5.61
CA ILE A 253 3.29 -30.18 -4.29
C ILE A 253 4.57 -29.92 -3.49
N GLN A 254 5.54 -30.85 -3.52
CA GLN A 254 6.81 -30.67 -2.81
C GLN A 254 7.54 -29.43 -3.30
N MET A 255 7.64 -29.24 -4.62
CA MET A 255 8.25 -28.05 -5.23
C MET A 255 7.58 -26.76 -4.75
N LEU A 256 6.25 -26.72 -4.67
CA LEU A 256 5.55 -25.54 -4.15
C LEU A 256 5.90 -25.28 -2.68
N LEU A 257 5.94 -26.33 -1.86
CA LEU A 257 6.30 -26.22 -0.45
C LEU A 257 7.75 -25.77 -0.24
N ASP A 258 8.67 -26.27 -1.06
CA ASP A 258 10.10 -25.90 -1.02
C ASP A 258 10.31 -24.41 -1.34
N GLU A 259 9.48 -23.84 -2.22
CA GLU A 259 9.42 -22.40 -2.50
C GLU A 259 8.68 -21.59 -1.41
N GLY A 260 8.33 -22.23 -0.28
CA GLY A 260 7.66 -21.58 0.86
C GLY A 260 6.18 -21.28 0.64
N ILE A 261 5.56 -21.90 -0.36
CA ILE A 261 4.18 -21.62 -0.74
C ILE A 261 3.24 -22.40 0.14
N ARG A 262 2.47 -21.68 0.95
CA ARG A 262 1.46 -22.28 1.82
C ARG A 262 0.15 -22.52 1.08
N ILE A 263 -0.37 -23.73 1.21
CA ILE A 263 -1.66 -24.15 0.67
C ILE A 263 -2.62 -24.28 1.85
N ASN A 264 -3.41 -23.22 2.08
CA ASN A 264 -4.25 -23.10 3.28
C ASN A 264 -5.69 -23.56 3.06
N SER A 265 -6.09 -23.81 1.81
CA SER A 265 -7.44 -24.28 1.47
C SER A 265 -7.46 -25.17 0.24
N PHE A 266 -8.58 -25.88 0.07
CA PHE A 266 -8.83 -26.72 -1.10
C PHE A 266 -8.83 -25.92 -2.40
N SER A 267 -9.39 -24.71 -2.40
CA SER A 267 -9.36 -23.82 -3.57
C SER A 267 -7.94 -23.55 -4.05
N GLN A 268 -7.03 -23.22 -3.12
CA GLN A 268 -5.62 -23.00 -3.46
C GLN A 268 -4.96 -24.28 -3.97
N TYR A 269 -5.18 -25.42 -3.29
CA TYR A 269 -4.65 -26.72 -3.70
C TYR A 269 -5.05 -27.04 -5.15
N ARG A 270 -6.34 -26.93 -5.47
CA ARG A 270 -6.88 -27.14 -6.81
C ARG A 270 -6.31 -26.16 -7.83
N ALA A 271 -6.23 -24.86 -7.48
CA ALA A 271 -5.71 -23.83 -8.38
C ALA A 271 -4.25 -24.09 -8.78
N TYR A 272 -3.42 -24.52 -7.82
CA TYR A 272 -2.03 -24.88 -8.06
C TYR A 272 -1.88 -26.15 -8.89
N LEU A 273 -2.68 -27.19 -8.62
CA LEU A 273 -2.61 -28.43 -9.40
C LEU A 273 -3.03 -28.23 -10.86
N LEU A 274 -4.01 -27.36 -11.14
CA LEU A 274 -4.45 -27.02 -12.49
C LEU A 274 -3.40 -26.26 -13.32
N GLN A 275 -2.38 -25.65 -12.68
CA GLN A 275 -1.30 -25.01 -13.43
C GLN A 275 -0.43 -26.02 -14.19
N ARG A 276 -0.42 -27.29 -13.78
CA ARG A 276 0.31 -28.37 -14.48
C ARG A 276 -0.22 -28.57 -15.89
N ASP A 277 -1.54 -28.57 -16.06
CA ASP A 277 -2.19 -28.66 -17.36
C ASP A 277 -1.73 -27.54 -18.30
N SER A 278 -1.73 -26.30 -17.80
CA SER A 278 -1.27 -25.14 -18.56
C SER A 278 0.21 -25.26 -18.95
N LEU A 279 1.08 -25.70 -18.03
CA LEU A 279 2.51 -25.88 -18.33
C LEU A 279 2.76 -26.91 -19.42
N ILE A 280 2.05 -28.04 -19.41
CA ILE A 280 2.17 -29.06 -20.47
C ILE A 280 1.84 -28.46 -21.84
N GLN A 281 0.81 -27.63 -21.90
CA GLN A 281 0.37 -27.00 -23.14
C GLN A 281 1.35 -25.91 -23.60
N ILE A 282 1.90 -25.13 -22.66
CA ILE A 282 2.91 -24.12 -22.98
C ILE A 282 4.21 -24.79 -23.46
N GLU A 283 4.65 -25.88 -22.81
CA GLU A 283 5.86 -26.63 -23.18
C GLU A 283 5.80 -27.14 -24.62
N LYS A 284 4.64 -27.66 -25.04
CA LYS A 284 4.41 -28.14 -26.41
C LYS A 284 4.45 -27.01 -27.46
N ASN A 285 4.44 -25.75 -27.05
CA ASN A 285 4.35 -24.59 -27.94
C ASN A 285 5.48 -23.57 -27.67
N PRO A 286 6.69 -23.77 -28.24
CA PRO A 286 7.86 -22.88 -28.07
C PRO A 286 7.58 -21.38 -28.24
N LYS A 287 6.68 -21.04 -29.18
CA LYS A 287 6.26 -19.66 -29.43
C LYS A 287 5.70 -18.97 -28.19
N MET A 288 5.14 -19.70 -27.25
CA MET A 288 4.51 -19.14 -26.05
C MET A 288 5.55 -18.49 -25.15
N TRP A 289 6.61 -19.21 -24.87
CA TRP A 289 7.65 -18.77 -23.94
C TRP A 289 8.75 -17.93 -24.61
N SER A 290 8.76 -17.87 -25.94
CA SER A 290 9.53 -16.88 -26.71
C SER A 290 8.74 -15.59 -27.01
N SER A 291 7.45 -15.48 -26.63
CA SER A 291 6.60 -14.34 -27.02
C SER A 291 6.46 -13.24 -25.96
N GLY A 292 6.99 -13.46 -24.76
CA GLY A 292 6.78 -12.58 -23.62
C GLY A 292 5.42 -12.75 -22.93
N LEU A 293 4.70 -13.84 -23.23
CA LEU A 293 3.36 -14.05 -22.67
C LEU A 293 3.43 -14.24 -21.16
N PHE A 294 2.33 -13.89 -20.48
CA PHE A 294 2.20 -13.88 -19.04
C PHE A 294 3.13 -12.88 -18.36
N LYS A 295 3.68 -11.88 -19.08
CA LYS A 295 4.69 -10.93 -18.56
C LYS A 295 5.92 -11.63 -17.98
N ILE A 296 6.31 -12.72 -18.63
CA ILE A 296 7.57 -13.41 -18.39
C ILE A 296 8.45 -13.06 -19.58
N ASP A 297 9.69 -12.64 -19.33
CA ASP A 297 10.59 -12.26 -20.41
C ASP A 297 10.77 -13.41 -21.41
N PRO A 298 10.78 -13.12 -22.73
CA PRO A 298 11.05 -14.13 -23.75
C PRO A 298 12.35 -14.89 -23.46
N THR A 299 12.33 -16.21 -23.60
CA THR A 299 13.52 -17.05 -23.46
C THR A 299 13.49 -18.23 -24.43
N GLU A 300 14.68 -18.76 -24.76
CA GLU A 300 14.89 -19.97 -25.56
C GLU A 300 15.23 -21.21 -24.70
N ASP A 301 15.38 -21.03 -23.38
CA ASP A 301 15.43 -22.13 -22.42
C ASP A 301 14.08 -22.39 -21.70
N TRP A 302 13.54 -23.59 -21.90
CA TRP A 302 12.27 -24.02 -21.31
C TRP A 302 12.34 -24.03 -19.78
N GLU A 303 13.46 -24.49 -19.21
CA GLU A 303 13.59 -24.61 -17.75
C GLU A 303 13.59 -23.23 -17.07
N THR A 304 14.28 -22.25 -17.67
CA THR A 304 14.21 -20.84 -17.27
C THR A 304 12.78 -20.31 -17.33
N TYR A 305 12.05 -20.57 -18.42
CA TYR A 305 10.66 -20.13 -18.52
C TYR A 305 9.75 -20.79 -17.49
N LYS A 306 9.84 -22.11 -17.33
CA LYS A 306 9.04 -22.90 -16.40
C LYS A 306 9.16 -22.36 -14.98
N LYS A 307 10.40 -22.05 -14.56
CA LYS A 307 10.66 -21.43 -13.26
C LYS A 307 9.97 -20.07 -13.13
N ALA A 308 10.20 -19.16 -14.09
CA ALA A 308 9.59 -17.83 -14.06
C ALA A 308 8.04 -17.89 -14.12
N TYR A 309 7.48 -18.88 -14.81
CA TYR A 309 6.05 -19.13 -14.85
C TYR A 309 5.50 -19.56 -13.49
N ILE A 310 6.16 -20.52 -12.83
CA ILE A 310 5.78 -20.97 -11.49
C ILE A 310 5.86 -19.77 -10.53
N ASP A 311 7.00 -19.08 -10.46
CA ASP A 311 7.20 -17.91 -9.60
C ASP A 311 6.08 -16.89 -9.78
N ARG A 312 5.72 -16.60 -11.04
CA ARG A 312 4.66 -15.65 -11.34
C ARG A 312 3.28 -16.15 -10.95
N LYS A 313 2.92 -17.40 -11.27
CA LYS A 313 1.62 -17.97 -10.91
C LYS A 313 1.45 -18.10 -9.42
N VAL A 314 2.54 -18.33 -8.69
CA VAL A 314 2.56 -18.35 -7.23
C VAL A 314 2.22 -16.97 -6.65
N LEU A 315 2.80 -15.91 -7.22
CA LEU A 315 2.48 -14.54 -6.81
C LEU A 315 1.02 -14.18 -7.09
N THR A 316 0.45 -14.61 -8.22
CA THR A 316 -0.94 -14.30 -8.58
C THR A 316 -1.97 -15.14 -7.82
N LEU A 317 -1.65 -16.40 -7.52
CA LEU A 317 -2.57 -17.33 -6.85
C LEU A 317 -2.64 -17.14 -5.33
N ASN A 318 -1.66 -16.45 -4.74
CA ASN A 318 -1.70 -16.09 -3.33
C ASN A 318 -2.51 -14.78 -3.17
N PRO A 319 -3.78 -14.82 -2.73
CA PRO A 319 -4.64 -13.64 -2.72
C PRO A 319 -4.12 -12.54 -1.79
N THR A 320 -3.38 -12.89 -0.74
CA THR A 320 -2.75 -11.88 0.14
C THR A 320 -1.64 -11.13 -0.59
N ILE A 321 -0.92 -11.80 -1.49
CA ILE A 321 0.11 -11.18 -2.32
C ILE A 321 -0.54 -10.45 -3.49
N SER A 322 -1.51 -11.06 -4.19
CA SER A 322 -2.24 -10.41 -5.29
C SER A 322 -2.92 -9.12 -4.83
N TYR A 323 -3.62 -9.13 -3.69
CA TYR A 323 -4.24 -7.92 -3.14
C TYR A 323 -3.21 -6.82 -2.82
N LYS A 324 -2.05 -7.19 -2.27
CA LYS A 324 -0.98 -6.22 -2.01
C LYS A 324 -0.40 -5.66 -3.31
N ILE A 325 -0.19 -6.51 -4.31
CA ILE A 325 0.32 -6.10 -5.63
C ILE A 325 -0.69 -5.19 -6.34
N GLU A 326 -1.96 -5.58 -6.41
CA GLU A 326 -3.04 -4.78 -7.00
C GLU A 326 -3.21 -3.44 -6.31
N LYS A 327 -3.18 -3.42 -4.97
CA LYS A 327 -3.23 -2.18 -4.20
C LYS A 327 -2.02 -1.28 -4.50
N ASN A 328 -0.82 -1.84 -4.58
CA ASN A 328 0.38 -1.08 -4.91
C ASN A 328 0.34 -0.54 -6.35
N ILE A 329 -0.17 -1.33 -7.31
CA ILE A 329 -0.37 -0.88 -8.69
C ILE A 329 -1.37 0.28 -8.75
N LEU A 330 -2.50 0.17 -8.03
CA LEU A 330 -3.50 1.24 -7.97
C LEU A 330 -2.94 2.53 -7.38
N VAL A 331 -2.18 2.43 -6.27
CA VAL A 331 -1.51 3.57 -5.64
C VAL A 331 -0.49 4.19 -6.62
N ASN A 332 0.29 3.39 -7.33
CA ASN A 332 1.25 3.89 -8.32
C ASN A 332 0.56 4.62 -9.48
N ASP A 333 -0.59 4.13 -9.95
CA ASP A 333 -1.35 4.79 -11.01
C ASP A 333 -1.97 6.12 -10.54
N GLU A 334 -2.45 6.19 -9.30
CA GLU A 334 -2.93 7.44 -8.69
C GLU A 334 -1.81 8.46 -8.53
N ILE A 335 -0.64 8.03 -8.03
CA ILE A 335 0.56 8.87 -7.92
C ILE A 335 0.96 9.40 -9.30
N LYS A 336 0.97 8.54 -10.33
CA LYS A 336 1.31 8.94 -11.69
C LYS A 336 0.34 9.98 -12.25
N LYS A 337 -0.97 9.84 -11.99
CA LYS A 337 -1.99 10.83 -12.37
C LYS A 337 -1.77 12.17 -11.67
N GLU A 338 -1.47 12.17 -10.37
CA GLU A 338 -1.24 13.41 -9.63
C GLU A 338 0.06 14.10 -10.09
N ILE A 339 1.13 13.34 -10.36
CA ILE A 339 2.36 13.89 -10.96
C ILE A 339 2.04 14.57 -12.31
N GLN A 340 1.25 13.92 -13.15
CA GLN A 340 0.90 14.46 -14.47
C GLN A 340 0.06 15.74 -14.35
N LYS A 341 -0.89 15.79 -13.42
CA LYS A 341 -1.68 16.99 -13.10
C LYS A 341 -0.79 18.13 -12.59
N LEU A 342 0.16 17.85 -11.70
CA LEU A 342 1.11 18.84 -11.19
C LEU A 342 2.02 19.39 -12.31
N LEU A 343 2.43 18.55 -13.26
CA LEU A 343 3.19 18.98 -14.43
C LEU A 343 2.37 19.93 -15.30
N SER A 344 1.12 19.58 -15.64
CA SER A 344 0.24 20.44 -16.44
C SER A 344 -0.03 21.79 -15.77
N ASN A 345 -0.30 21.81 -14.46
CA ASN A 345 -0.49 23.06 -13.72
C ASN A 345 0.78 23.95 -13.71
N THR A 346 1.96 23.33 -13.72
CA THR A 346 3.24 24.04 -13.74
C THR A 346 3.51 24.64 -15.12
N GLU A 347 3.18 23.91 -16.19
CA GLU A 347 3.25 24.41 -17.56
C GLU A 347 2.31 25.60 -17.78
N GLU A 348 1.05 25.49 -17.36
CA GLU A 348 0.07 26.59 -17.46
C GLU A 348 0.52 27.82 -16.66
N SER A 349 1.05 27.62 -15.45
CA SER A 349 1.60 28.70 -14.64
C SER A 349 2.82 29.36 -15.29
N ALA A 350 3.66 28.58 -15.97
CA ALA A 350 4.84 29.10 -16.66
C ALA A 350 4.43 29.96 -17.87
N ASP A 351 3.43 29.52 -18.64
CA ASP A 351 2.87 30.27 -19.76
C ASP A 351 2.20 31.57 -19.29
N GLU A 352 1.42 31.52 -18.20
CA GLU A 352 0.77 32.71 -17.63
C GLU A 352 1.81 33.73 -17.12
N ILE A 353 2.91 33.25 -16.51
CA ILE A 353 4.03 34.11 -16.11
C ILE A 353 4.71 34.72 -17.33
N ASN A 354 4.95 33.94 -18.39
CA ASN A 354 5.56 34.42 -19.62
C ASN A 354 4.72 35.51 -20.28
N ASP A 355 3.40 35.31 -20.36
CA ASP A 355 2.45 36.31 -20.89
C ASP A 355 2.44 37.59 -20.06
N LYS A 356 2.46 37.49 -18.72
CA LYS A 356 2.57 38.65 -17.82
C LYS A 356 3.88 39.40 -18.05
N VAL A 357 5.00 38.70 -18.27
CA VAL A 357 6.30 39.32 -18.58
C VAL A 357 6.25 40.03 -19.93
N ILE A 358 5.73 39.38 -20.98
CA ILE A 358 5.58 39.99 -22.31
C ILE A 358 4.72 41.25 -22.25
N LYS A 359 3.59 41.20 -21.52
CA LYS A 359 2.71 42.36 -21.32
C LYS A 359 3.44 43.51 -20.61
N LEU A 360 4.15 43.22 -19.53
CA LEU A 360 4.94 44.22 -18.79
C LEU A 360 6.03 44.85 -19.67
N VAL A 361 6.73 44.05 -20.49
CA VAL A 361 7.75 44.56 -21.44
C VAL A 361 7.13 45.52 -22.46
N LYS A 362 5.93 45.19 -22.99
CA LYS A 362 5.19 46.07 -23.92
C LYS A 362 4.74 47.37 -23.26
N GLU A 363 4.20 47.30 -22.03
CA GLU A 363 3.74 48.48 -21.28
C GLU A 363 4.88 49.45 -20.94
N LEU A 364 6.09 48.92 -20.72
CA LEU A 364 7.29 49.71 -20.46
C LEU A 364 7.83 50.46 -21.69
N LYS A 365 7.23 50.31 -22.88
CA LYS A 365 7.68 50.92 -24.15
C LYS A 365 9.20 50.80 -24.37
N ILE A 366 9.78 49.69 -23.94
CA ILE A 366 11.18 49.39 -24.22
C ILE A 366 11.24 49.08 -25.72
N ASP A 367 11.77 50.03 -26.50
CA ASP A 367 11.92 49.85 -27.95
C ASP A 367 12.64 48.52 -28.22
N ALA A 368 12.04 47.75 -29.13
CA ALA A 368 12.23 46.33 -29.36
C ALA A 368 13.67 45.83 -29.12
N LEU A 369 13.84 45.01 -28.09
CA LEU A 369 14.93 44.04 -28.07
C LEU A 369 14.64 42.97 -29.14
N PRO A 370 15.65 42.55 -29.91
CA PRO A 370 15.46 41.65 -31.05
C PRO A 370 14.78 40.35 -30.60
N HIS A 371 13.73 39.98 -31.31
CA HIS A 371 12.76 38.91 -31.01
C HIS A 371 13.33 37.48 -30.93
N GLU A 372 14.65 37.29 -31.07
CA GLU A 372 15.26 35.97 -31.07
C GLU A 372 15.56 35.48 -29.64
N SER A 373 14.63 34.69 -29.09
CA SER A 373 14.84 33.80 -27.94
C SER A 373 15.51 34.46 -26.72
N MET A 374 14.81 35.43 -26.13
CA MET A 374 15.27 36.07 -24.91
C MET A 374 15.14 35.12 -23.72
N ASN A 375 16.24 34.47 -23.35
CA ASN A 375 16.32 33.69 -22.13
C ASN A 375 16.16 34.63 -20.92
N VAL A 376 15.02 34.52 -20.21
CA VAL A 376 14.63 35.39 -19.08
C VAL A 376 15.74 35.52 -18.02
N LYS A 377 16.54 34.47 -17.80
CA LYS A 377 17.70 34.53 -16.89
C LYS A 377 18.78 35.50 -17.38
N LYS A 378 19.03 35.59 -18.68
CA LYS A 378 20.09 36.44 -19.25
C LYS A 378 19.74 37.92 -19.22
N PHE A 379 18.44 38.25 -19.26
CA PHE A 379 17.96 39.62 -19.14
C PHE A 379 18.04 40.17 -17.71
N LEU A 380 17.68 39.35 -16.71
CA LEU A 380 17.67 39.79 -15.31
C LEU A 380 19.06 40.02 -14.71
N TYR A 381 20.09 39.38 -15.25
CA TYR A 381 21.46 39.42 -14.72
C TYR A 381 22.50 39.99 -15.70
N GLY A 382 22.07 40.54 -16.83
CA GLY A 382 22.94 41.15 -17.84
C GLY A 382 23.28 42.63 -17.56
N PRO A 383 24.42 43.16 -18.04
CA PRO A 383 24.93 44.50 -17.70
C PRO A 383 24.26 45.63 -18.50
N TYR A 384 22.92 45.64 -18.59
CA TYR A 384 22.21 46.72 -19.26
C TYR A 384 22.09 47.94 -18.33
N SER A 385 22.80 49.00 -18.69
CA SER A 385 22.83 50.27 -17.96
C SER A 385 21.71 51.17 -18.48
N ILE A 386 20.63 51.36 -17.71
CA ILE A 386 19.55 52.30 -18.04
C ILE A 386 19.99 53.70 -17.60
N THR A 387 20.19 54.62 -18.55
CA THR A 387 20.62 56.00 -18.27
C THR A 387 19.44 56.94 -18.00
N LYS A 388 19.46 57.51 -16.78
CA LYS A 388 18.73 58.66 -16.18
C LYS A 388 17.23 58.52 -15.81
N PRO A 389 16.83 58.99 -14.61
CA PRO A 389 15.47 58.82 -14.08
C PRO A 389 14.58 60.01 -14.46
N SER A 390 13.55 59.76 -15.26
CA SER A 390 12.31 60.55 -15.24
C SER A 390 11.41 60.02 -14.09
N GLU A 391 10.25 60.63 -13.85
CA GLU A 391 9.22 60.16 -12.90
C GLU A 391 8.80 58.69 -13.10
N GLU A 392 9.23 58.02 -14.18
CA GLU A 392 9.11 56.58 -14.40
C GLU A 392 10.01 55.70 -13.50
N SER A 393 10.97 56.28 -12.74
CA SER A 393 11.88 55.50 -11.90
C SER A 393 11.21 54.81 -10.69
N GLU A 394 10.16 55.40 -10.13
CA GLU A 394 9.36 54.75 -9.07
C GLU A 394 8.60 53.54 -9.61
N SER A 395 8.12 53.62 -10.86
CA SER A 395 7.47 52.51 -11.57
C SER A 395 8.46 51.37 -11.87
N ILE A 396 9.72 51.69 -12.18
CA ILE A 396 10.77 50.69 -12.44
C ILE A 396 11.13 49.92 -11.16
N ASP A 397 11.26 50.57 -10.01
CA ASP A 397 11.60 49.87 -8.76
C ASP A 397 10.46 49.00 -8.24
N VAL A 398 9.21 49.42 -8.42
CA VAL A 398 8.03 48.58 -8.14
C VAL A 398 7.99 47.35 -9.05
N LEU A 399 8.34 47.51 -10.33
CA LEU A 399 8.39 46.40 -11.28
C LEU A 399 9.55 45.45 -11.03
N LYS A 400 10.74 45.97 -10.68
CA LYS A 400 11.86 45.15 -10.22
C LYS A 400 11.44 44.30 -9.03
N LYS A 401 10.77 44.88 -8.02
CA LYS A 401 10.25 44.11 -6.86
C LYS A 401 9.23 43.05 -7.25
N LYS A 402 8.34 43.32 -8.21
CA LYS A 402 7.36 42.32 -8.72
C LYS A 402 8.06 41.18 -9.45
N ILE A 403 9.03 41.48 -10.31
CA ILE A 403 9.82 40.48 -11.04
C ILE A 403 10.62 39.62 -10.05
N ASP A 404 11.28 40.25 -9.07
CA ASP A 404 12.04 39.56 -8.03
C ASP A 404 11.17 38.59 -7.22
N LYS A 405 9.93 39.00 -6.93
CA LYS A 405 8.94 38.15 -6.26
C LYS A 405 8.55 36.94 -7.11
N LEU A 406 8.30 37.14 -8.41
CA LEU A 406 7.96 36.06 -9.35
C LEU A 406 9.14 35.09 -9.53
N SER A 407 10.38 35.58 -9.67
CA SER A 407 11.57 34.74 -9.76
C SER A 407 11.74 33.84 -8.53
N ARG A 408 11.48 34.36 -7.32
CA ARG A 408 11.49 33.55 -6.09
C ARG A 408 10.39 32.49 -6.05
N GLN A 409 9.21 32.75 -6.63
CA GLN A 409 8.13 31.76 -6.72
C GLN A 409 8.51 30.60 -7.64
N VAL A 410 9.06 30.90 -8.83
CA VAL A 410 9.56 29.89 -9.78
C VAL A 410 10.66 29.04 -9.14
N GLU A 411 11.59 29.66 -8.43
CA GLU A 411 12.69 28.93 -7.79
C GLU A 411 12.22 28.02 -6.64
N ARG A 412 11.15 28.40 -5.91
CA ARG A 412 10.51 27.53 -4.91
C ARG A 412 9.83 26.32 -5.55
N LEU A 413 9.15 26.51 -6.69
CA LEU A 413 8.49 25.41 -7.41
C LEU A 413 9.53 24.42 -7.95
N ASN A 414 10.61 24.90 -8.55
CA ASN A 414 11.70 24.04 -9.01
C ASN A 414 12.34 23.22 -7.88
N ARG A 415 12.53 23.81 -6.69
CA ARG A 415 13.02 23.06 -5.52
C ARG A 415 12.08 21.96 -5.07
N LYS A 416 10.77 22.20 -5.10
CA LYS A 416 9.76 21.15 -4.79
C LYS A 416 9.83 20.02 -5.81
N LEU A 417 9.88 20.35 -7.10
CA LEU A 417 10.00 19.37 -8.18
C LEU A 417 11.24 18.49 -8.03
N SER A 418 12.41 19.08 -7.76
CA SER A 418 13.65 18.32 -7.56
C SER A 418 13.59 17.39 -6.35
N ARG A 419 12.88 17.77 -5.28
CA ARG A 419 12.71 16.93 -4.09
C ARG A 419 11.87 15.69 -4.39
N ILE A 420 10.74 15.88 -5.08
CA ILE A 420 9.87 14.79 -5.53
C ILE A 420 10.65 13.83 -6.44
N GLN A 421 11.46 14.36 -7.37
CA GLN A 421 12.30 13.54 -8.24
C GLN A 421 13.39 12.76 -7.50
N SER A 422 13.92 13.29 -6.39
CA SER A 422 14.89 12.56 -5.58
C SER A 422 14.25 11.45 -4.74
N GLU A 423 13.06 11.70 -4.19
CA GLU A 423 12.31 10.71 -3.42
C GLU A 423 11.94 9.50 -4.29
N LEU A 424 11.53 9.76 -5.54
CA LEU A 424 11.25 8.73 -6.54
C LEU A 424 12.46 7.92 -7.01
N LYS A 425 13.70 8.38 -6.77
CA LYS A 425 14.92 7.63 -7.13
C LYS A 425 15.49 6.82 -5.97
N SER A 426 15.03 7.09 -4.75
CA SER A 426 15.48 6.41 -3.52
C SER A 426 14.60 5.23 -3.12
N GLU A 427 13.41 5.12 -3.72
CA GLU A 427 12.55 3.94 -3.69
C GLU A 427 12.83 3.07 -4.93
#